data_AF-A0A2S7VHZ6-F1
#
_entry.id   AF-A0A2S7VHZ6-F1
#
_cell.length_a   1.000
_cell.length_b   1.000
_cell.length_c   1.000
_cell.angle_alpha   90.00
_cell.angle_beta   90.00
_cell.angle_gamma   90.00
#
_symmetry.space_group_name_H-M   'P 1'
#
loop_
_entity.id
_entity.type
_entity.pdbx_description
1 polymer ?
#
loop_
_entity_poly.entity_id
_entity_poly.type
_entity_poly.pdbx_seq_one_letter_code
_entity_poly.pdbx_strand_id
1 'polypeptide(L)'
;MKKFLLLIGLLISATACAGGPHGNPASIYCEHHGGQSVIVDGQGYCRLPSGQMCDEWAYKEGNCSQHKQNKKQKWVNYCVKHKGTAIGNKCHFNKQGTQCSLKSFYNGTCKKHHHKHPKVY
;
A
#
# COMPACT_ATOMS: atom_id res chain seq x y z
N MET A 1 -38.86 -16.15 58.02
CA MET A 1 -37.92 -17.01 58.76
C MET A 1 -36.99 -17.65 57.75
N LYS A 2 -35.74 -17.19 57.64
CA LYS A 2 -34.51 -17.94 57.99
C LYS A 2 -34.51 -19.31 57.28
N LYS A 3 -33.64 -19.54 56.29
CA LYS A 3 -32.22 -19.82 56.51
C LYS A 3 -31.40 -19.61 55.22
N PHE A 4 -30.28 -18.92 55.40
CA PHE A 4 -29.07 -18.98 54.57
C PHE A 4 -28.65 -20.43 54.31
N LEU A 5 -28.11 -20.70 53.12
CA LEU A 5 -26.98 -21.61 52.81
C LEU A 5 -26.65 -21.39 51.32
N LEU A 6 -25.89 -20.34 50.96
CA LEU A 6 -24.46 -20.42 50.63
C LEU A 6 -24.07 -21.68 49.84
N LEU A 7 -24.35 -21.67 48.53
CA LEU A 7 -23.59 -22.45 47.57
C LEU A 7 -22.62 -21.51 46.86
N ILE A 8 -21.43 -21.42 47.44
CA ILE A 8 -20.25 -20.80 46.85
C ILE A 8 -19.85 -21.69 45.69
N GLY A 9 -20.43 -21.44 44.52
CA GLY A 9 -19.97 -22.01 43.26
C GLY A 9 -18.59 -21.45 42.97
N LEU A 10 -17.58 -22.27 43.19
CA LEU A 10 -16.17 -22.02 42.93
C LEU A 10 -16.01 -21.55 41.46
N LEU A 11 -15.97 -20.23 41.25
CA LEU A 11 -15.54 -19.62 40.00
C LEU A 11 -14.04 -19.85 39.87
N ILE A 12 -13.67 -21.00 39.31
CA ILE A 12 -12.32 -21.24 38.81
C ILE A 12 -12.17 -20.32 37.58
N SER A 13 -11.78 -19.07 37.82
CA SER A 13 -11.26 -18.21 36.75
C SER A 13 -9.93 -18.79 36.32
N ALA A 14 -9.98 -19.70 35.35
CA ALA A 14 -8.84 -20.02 34.53
C ALA A 14 -8.50 -18.74 33.74
N THR A 15 -7.64 -17.90 34.30
CA THR A 15 -6.95 -16.88 33.53
C THR A 15 -6.03 -17.62 32.58
N ALA A 16 -6.56 -18.01 31.41
CA ALA A 16 -5.74 -18.48 30.32
C ALA A 16 -4.79 -17.34 29.98
N CYS A 17 -3.50 -17.58 30.10
CA CYS A 17 -2.49 -16.68 29.58
C CYS A 17 -2.81 -16.50 28.10
N ALA A 18 -3.40 -15.36 27.74
CA ALA A 18 -3.57 -14.95 26.35
C ALA A 18 -2.16 -14.65 25.81
N GLY A 19 -1.45 -15.71 25.43
CA GLY A 19 -0.30 -15.60 24.54
C GLY A 19 -0.83 -14.94 23.28
N GLY A 20 -0.50 -13.66 23.10
CA GLY A 20 -0.75 -12.97 21.83
C GLY A 20 -0.12 -13.77 20.69
N PRO A 21 -0.55 -13.56 19.44
CA PRO A 21 -0.05 -14.35 18.31
C PRO A 21 1.48 -14.28 18.26
N HIS A 22 2.14 -15.41 18.57
CA HIS A 22 3.60 -15.60 18.59
C HIS A 22 4.16 -15.76 17.17
N GLY A 23 3.59 -15.04 16.20
CA GLY A 23 4.00 -15.07 14.80
C GLY A 23 4.88 -13.88 14.44
N ASN A 24 5.51 -13.95 13.26
CA ASN A 24 6.18 -12.78 12.69
C ASN A 24 5.17 -11.62 12.55
N PRO A 25 5.41 -10.46 13.19
CA PRO A 25 4.49 -9.33 13.13
C PRO A 25 4.17 -8.85 11.71
N ALA A 26 5.11 -9.00 10.78
CA ALA A 26 4.91 -8.65 9.38
C ALA A 26 3.97 -9.63 8.65
N SER A 27 4.09 -10.92 8.92
CA SER A 27 3.20 -11.96 8.40
C SER A 27 1.78 -11.82 8.96
N ILE A 28 1.64 -11.57 10.28
CA ILE A 28 0.34 -11.29 10.91
C ILE A 28 -0.30 -10.05 10.29
N TYR A 29 0.48 -8.99 10.08
CA TYR A 29 -0.01 -7.79 9.42
C TYR A 29 -0.51 -8.09 8.00
N CYS A 30 0.22 -8.90 7.24
CA CYS A 30 -0.17 -9.33 5.89
C CYS A 30 -1.55 -9.99 5.89
N GLU A 31 -1.75 -11.00 6.75
CA GLU A 31 -3.00 -11.76 6.85
C GLU A 31 -4.17 -10.89 7.32
N HIS A 32 -3.95 -10.04 8.32
CA HIS A 32 -4.96 -9.10 8.81
C HIS A 32 -5.45 -8.11 7.74
N HIS A 33 -4.64 -7.83 6.72
CA HIS A 33 -5.01 -6.95 5.61
C HIS A 33 -5.45 -7.72 4.36
N GLY A 34 -5.81 -9.01 4.52
CA GLY A 34 -6.35 -9.85 3.46
C GLY A 34 -5.30 -10.40 2.50
N GLY A 35 -4.01 -10.24 2.80
CA GLY A 35 -2.93 -10.89 2.07
C GLY A 35 -2.68 -12.32 2.54
N GLN A 36 -1.82 -13.02 1.82
CA GLN A 36 -1.31 -14.34 2.19
C GLN A 36 0.20 -14.24 2.43
N SER A 37 0.64 -14.62 3.63
CA SER A 37 2.07 -14.77 3.95
C SER A 37 2.65 -15.97 3.20
N VAL A 38 3.77 -15.78 2.50
CA VAL A 38 4.49 -16.82 1.76
C VAL A 38 5.99 -16.66 1.90
N ILE A 39 6.73 -17.78 1.94
CA ILE A 39 8.18 -17.78 1.94
C ILE A 39 8.69 -18.08 0.52
N VAL A 40 9.58 -17.24 0.01
CA VAL A 40 10.26 -17.42 -1.27
C VAL A 40 11.76 -17.32 -1.02
N ASP A 41 12.51 -18.37 -1.32
CA ASP A 41 13.96 -18.44 -1.12
C ASP A 41 14.42 -18.05 0.31
N GLY A 42 13.62 -18.40 1.32
CA GLY A 42 13.88 -18.10 2.73
C GLY A 42 13.46 -16.69 3.17
N GLN A 43 12.92 -15.86 2.27
CA GLN A 43 12.43 -14.51 2.58
C GLN A 43 10.90 -14.47 2.63
N GLY A 44 10.35 -13.74 3.60
CA GLY A 44 8.91 -13.54 3.78
C GLY A 44 8.33 -12.49 2.83
N TYR A 45 7.30 -12.88 2.09
CA TYR A 45 6.53 -12.02 1.21
C TYR A 45 5.03 -12.08 1.52
N CYS A 46 4.38 -10.94 1.41
CA CYS A 46 2.93 -10.81 1.42
C CYS A 46 2.40 -10.82 -0.02
N ARG A 47 1.62 -11.86 -0.36
CA ARG A 47 0.81 -11.89 -1.58
C ARG A 47 -0.49 -11.14 -1.33
N LEU A 48 -0.63 -9.96 -1.93
CA LEU A 48 -1.81 -9.10 -1.77
C LEU A 48 -3.00 -9.62 -2.60
N PRO A 49 -4.26 -9.25 -2.29
CA PRO A 49 -5.45 -9.63 -3.07
C PRO A 49 -5.37 -9.28 -4.56
N SER A 50 -4.57 -8.27 -4.91
CA SER A 50 -4.29 -7.89 -6.30
C SER A 50 -3.30 -8.81 -7.02
N GLY A 51 -2.81 -9.86 -6.36
CA GLY A 51 -1.75 -10.75 -6.85
C GLY A 51 -0.32 -10.20 -6.70
N GLN A 52 -0.17 -8.97 -6.22
CA GLN A 52 1.14 -8.35 -6.03
C GLN A 52 1.89 -8.99 -4.86
N MET A 53 3.16 -9.34 -5.08
CA MET A 53 4.07 -9.82 -4.04
C MET A 53 4.86 -8.64 -3.47
N CYS A 54 4.84 -8.48 -2.15
CA CYS A 54 5.60 -7.47 -1.42
C CYS A 54 6.44 -8.13 -0.35
N ASP A 55 7.66 -7.67 -0.08
CA ASP A 55 8.32 -8.04 1.18
C ASP A 55 7.40 -7.67 2.36
N GLU A 56 7.25 -8.57 3.33
CA GLU A 56 6.25 -8.41 4.40
C GLU A 56 6.55 -7.21 5.29
N TRP A 57 7.83 -6.94 5.58
CA TRP A 57 8.23 -5.78 6.37
C TRP A 57 7.97 -4.50 5.59
N ALA A 58 8.32 -4.47 4.30
CA ALA A 58 8.00 -3.35 3.44
C ALA A 58 6.48 -3.12 3.31
N TYR A 59 5.65 -4.17 3.34
CA TYR A 59 4.21 -4.00 3.35
C TYR A 59 3.71 -3.40 4.66
N LYS A 60 4.15 -3.96 5.80
CA LYS A 60 3.81 -3.49 7.15
C LYS A 60 4.19 -2.02 7.38
N GLU A 61 5.33 -1.58 6.83
CA GLU A 61 5.78 -0.18 6.91
C GLU A 61 5.10 0.75 5.88
N GLY A 62 4.23 0.22 5.01
CA GLY A 62 3.58 0.98 3.95
C GLY A 62 4.50 1.32 2.76
N ASN A 63 5.73 0.80 2.76
CA ASN A 63 6.70 0.93 1.68
C ASN A 63 6.25 0.16 0.43
N CYS A 64 5.44 -0.88 0.59
CA CYS A 64 4.85 -1.71 -0.47
C CYS A 64 3.33 -1.91 -0.29
N SER A 65 2.49 -0.88 -0.47
CA SER A 65 1.02 -1.00 -0.33
C SER A 65 0.26 -0.95 -1.66
N GLN A 66 -0.89 -1.64 -1.73
CA GLN A 66 -1.82 -1.54 -2.87
C GLN A 66 -2.22 -0.08 -3.14
N HIS A 67 -2.47 0.71 -2.10
CA HIS A 67 -2.81 2.12 -2.24
C HIS A 67 -1.68 2.94 -2.89
N LYS A 68 -0.42 2.70 -2.54
CA LYS A 68 0.74 3.39 -3.15
C LYS A 68 0.90 3.02 -4.63
N GLN A 69 0.64 1.76 -4.98
CA GLN A 69 0.70 1.28 -6.36
C GLN A 69 -0.47 1.80 -7.20
N ASN A 70 -1.69 1.76 -6.67
CA ASN A 70 -2.86 2.37 -7.29
C ASN A 70 -2.66 3.87 -7.53
N LYS A 71 -2.02 4.59 -6.60
CA LYS A 71 -1.65 6.00 -6.79
C LYS A 71 -0.66 6.20 -7.92
N LYS A 72 0.39 5.37 -8.00
CA LYS A 72 1.34 5.41 -9.12
C LYS A 72 0.62 5.14 -10.45
N GLN A 73 -0.23 4.12 -10.50
CA GLN A 73 -1.04 3.80 -11.69
C GLN A 73 -1.95 4.96 -12.09
N LYS A 74 -2.58 5.64 -11.12
CA LYS A 74 -3.39 6.85 -11.37
C LYS A 74 -2.57 7.93 -12.08
N TRP A 75 -1.33 8.16 -11.64
CA TRP A 75 -0.45 9.16 -12.26
C TRP A 75 0.02 8.72 -13.65
N VAL A 76 0.31 7.43 -13.84
CA VAL A 76 0.64 6.84 -15.15
C VAL A 76 -0.53 7.05 -16.13
N ASN A 77 -1.74 6.68 -15.72
CA ASN A 77 -2.94 6.84 -16.55
C ASN A 77 -3.17 8.31 -16.92
N TYR A 78 -2.95 9.23 -15.98
CA TYR A 78 -3.03 10.67 -16.24
C TYR A 78 -1.97 11.12 -17.26
N CYS A 79 -0.71 10.67 -17.12
CA CYS A 79 0.35 10.96 -18.10
C CYS A 79 -0.05 10.54 -19.53
N VAL A 80 -0.51 9.29 -19.68
CA VAL A 80 -0.92 8.73 -20.99
C VAL A 80 -2.13 9.48 -21.56
N LYS A 81 -3.13 9.78 -20.72
CA LYS A 81 -4.31 10.57 -21.12
C LYS A 81 -3.92 11.92 -21.73
N HIS A 82 -2.84 12.53 -21.25
CA HIS A 82 -2.33 13.82 -21.73
C HIS A 82 -1.21 13.71 -22.77
N LYS A 83 -1.14 12.58 -23.48
CA LYS A 83 -0.20 12.33 -24.61
C LYS A 83 1.27 12.29 -24.19
N GLY A 84 1.54 11.94 -22.92
CA GLY A 84 2.88 11.62 -22.45
C GLY A 84 3.14 10.11 -22.43
N THR A 85 4.42 9.74 -22.41
CA THR A 85 4.89 8.36 -22.21
C THR A 85 5.44 8.23 -20.80
N ALA A 86 4.89 7.30 -20.01
CA ALA A 86 5.38 7.04 -18.66
C ALA A 86 6.59 6.10 -18.70
N ILE A 87 7.75 6.56 -18.24
CA ILE A 87 8.98 5.78 -18.12
C ILE A 87 9.48 5.90 -16.69
N GLY A 88 9.46 4.78 -15.95
CA GLY A 88 9.81 4.76 -14.53
C GLY A 88 8.87 5.64 -13.68
N ASN A 89 9.41 6.73 -13.10
CA ASN A 89 8.64 7.71 -12.34
C ASN A 89 8.46 9.05 -13.08
N LYS A 90 8.75 9.08 -14.38
CA LYS A 90 8.67 10.28 -15.21
C LYS A 90 7.61 10.15 -16.30
N CYS A 91 7.00 11.27 -16.65
CA CYS A 91 6.15 11.47 -17.79
C CYS A 91 6.93 12.27 -18.84
N HIS A 92 7.16 11.67 -20.00
CA HIS A 92 7.91 12.25 -21.11
C HIS A 92 6.96 12.75 -22.20
N PHE A 93 7.15 13.98 -22.69
CA PHE A 93 6.35 14.55 -23.76
C PHE A 93 7.17 14.68 -25.06
N ASN A 94 6.79 13.91 -26.09
CA ASN A 94 7.55 13.78 -27.35
C ASN A 94 7.79 15.09 -28.13
N LYS A 95 6.98 16.14 -27.92
CA LYS A 95 7.07 17.39 -28.70
C LYS A 95 8.04 18.44 -28.16
N GLN A 96 8.58 18.31 -26.95
CA GLN A 96 9.24 19.42 -26.24
C GLN A 96 10.51 19.04 -25.46
N GLY A 97 10.88 17.75 -25.39
CA GLY A 97 11.92 17.28 -24.45
C GLY A 97 11.58 17.50 -22.97
N THR A 98 10.38 18.03 -22.67
CA THR A 98 9.92 18.28 -21.31
C THR A 98 9.60 16.94 -20.64
N GLN A 99 10.20 16.71 -19.48
CA GLN A 99 9.96 15.55 -18.64
C GLN A 99 9.51 16.05 -17.25
N CYS A 100 8.39 15.53 -16.77
CA CYS A 100 7.91 15.79 -15.41
C CYS A 100 8.01 14.50 -14.60
N SER A 101 8.14 14.56 -13.28
CA SER A 101 7.78 13.39 -12.47
C SER A 101 6.28 13.10 -12.64
N LEU A 102 5.87 11.84 -12.59
CA LEU A 102 4.45 11.43 -12.68
C LEU A 102 3.60 12.17 -11.63
N LYS A 103 4.12 12.27 -10.40
CA LYS A 103 3.47 12.98 -9.28
C LYS A 103 3.30 14.47 -9.58
N SER A 104 4.37 15.14 -9.99
CA SER A 104 4.36 16.59 -10.23
C SER A 104 3.44 16.96 -11.39
N PHE A 105 3.39 16.13 -12.44
CA PHE A 105 2.47 16.35 -13.55
C PHE A 105 1.01 16.16 -13.14
N TYR A 106 0.69 15.08 -12.41
CA TYR A 106 -0.66 14.85 -11.90
C TYR A 106 -1.13 15.96 -10.96
N ASN A 107 -0.24 16.50 -10.12
CA ASN A 107 -0.54 17.60 -9.19
C ASN A 107 -0.51 19.00 -9.85
N GLY A 108 -0.14 19.11 -11.13
CA GLY A 108 -0.06 20.38 -11.85
C GLY A 108 1.12 21.29 -11.48
N THR A 109 2.03 20.83 -10.60
CA THR A 109 3.26 21.57 -10.23
C THR A 109 4.34 21.49 -11.32
N CYS A 110 4.22 20.54 -12.24
CA CYS A 110 4.97 20.50 -13.50
C CYS A 110 3.99 20.48 -14.67
N LYS A 111 4.21 21.32 -15.68
CA LYS A 111 3.33 21.46 -16.85
C LYS A 111 4.12 21.18 -18.13
N LYS A 112 3.43 20.65 -19.14
CA LYS A 112 3.98 20.60 -20.50
C LYS A 112 4.25 22.03 -21.00
N HIS A 113 5.44 22.31 -21.51
CA HIS A 113 5.73 23.62 -22.09
C HIS A 113 5.00 23.76 -23.42
N HIS A 114 4.00 24.64 -23.47
CA HIS A 114 3.47 25.10 -24.75
C HIS A 114 4.41 26.18 -25.26
N HIS A 115 5.27 25.88 -26.23
CA HIS A 115 5.84 26.93 -27.05
C HIS A 115 4.66 27.66 -27.70
N LYS A 116 4.33 28.86 -27.22
CA LYS A 116 3.59 29.82 -28.03
C LYS A 116 4.51 30.10 -29.20
N HIS A 117 4.16 29.62 -30.40
CA HIS A 117 4.83 30.10 -31.60
C HIS A 117 4.73 31.62 -31.56
N PRO A 118 5.86 32.37 -31.60
CA PRO A 118 5.78 33.81 -31.73
C PRO A 118 5.00 34.10 -33.00
N LYS A 119 3.90 34.87 -32.88
CA LYS A 119 3.20 35.38 -34.06
C LYS A 119 4.18 36.31 -34.75
N VAL A 120 4.72 35.87 -35.88
CA VAL A 120 5.41 36.76 -36.82
C VAL A 120 4.29 37.54 -37.50
N TYR A 121 4.22 38.84 -37.22
CA TYR A 121 3.36 39.79 -37.94
C TYR A 121 4.13 40.32 -39.15
#